data_AF-A0A0W0Z052-F1
#
_entry.id   AF-A0A0W0Z052-F1
#
_cell.length_a   1.000
_cell.length_b   1.000
_cell.length_c   1.000
_cell.angle_alpha   90.00
_cell.angle_beta   90.00
_cell.angle_gamma   90.00
#
_symmetry.space_group_name_H-M   'P 1'
#
loop_
_entity.id
_entity.type
_entity.pdbx_description
1 polymer ?
#
loop_
_entity_poly.entity_id
_entity_poly.type
_entity_poly.pdbx_seq_one_letter_code
_entity_poly.pdbx_strand_id
1 'polypeptide(L)'
;MGWVKKSCFNWLIDKHGRDKALLKFEIRQLEARLHRMFNDGDLPDCERRRFAACCTELAGRYAELLQIHTSSWPSCDFDNDLKQYATAESCYEELLIRKRQWLSASSNEEEARIISDIGGFYKKIAALSQAATPFCETKNMEASQGLFKAVVQSTTPDIWLMALIHFANQTGQESEALPIQLARLNNEQLTRCNEQITRPEFVSLINTIFFYKIHPDKLYDFSLHPEKIISVKSRLVFLHHFIEYFQRNIVQNLGQRGLKSGQDYLLHDDELPEGIQVEPDKTYRGLIGNAIKEGRFVSAHHSDHTLYQNRLLDLFRAYKFWFNPDRLIDTAMSLQKSLAGDGVCHENDKIVTQRLCVLYKPLPTTECLNLYGYFANKDSTYLLRTLQAAFLGHAITNCPDLDPQEKETARQVYNALTGVMDALREELANRGIVTANYQRHDGMKKVRPGRRNLNALHRILIVYNEKSFLENDRISQLFKEVEG
;
A
#
# COMPACT_ATOMS: atom_id res chain seq x y z
N MET A 1 -40.53 -37.51 15.64
CA MET A 1 -39.72 -36.95 16.73
C MET A 1 -38.33 -36.68 16.20
N GLY A 2 -37.89 -35.42 16.20
CA GLY A 2 -36.58 -35.00 15.73
C GLY A 2 -36.39 -33.54 16.07
N TRP A 3 -36.10 -33.26 17.33
CA TRP A 3 -35.82 -31.91 17.82
C TRP A 3 -34.46 -31.45 17.30
N VAL A 4 -34.47 -30.49 16.38
CA VAL A 4 -33.30 -29.67 16.06
C VAL A 4 -33.09 -28.71 17.23
N LYS A 5 -32.03 -28.94 18.02
CA LYS A 5 -31.51 -27.93 18.95
C LYS A 5 -30.91 -26.78 18.15
N LYS A 6 -31.74 -25.81 17.78
CA LYS A 6 -31.32 -24.42 17.53
C LYS A 6 -31.77 -23.59 18.72
N SER A 7 -30.85 -23.30 19.62
CA SER A 7 -31.02 -22.40 20.76
C SER A 7 -29.60 -22.08 21.26
N CYS A 8 -29.19 -20.88 21.66
CA CYS A 8 -29.87 -19.61 21.88
C CYS A 8 -28.76 -18.58 22.13
N PHE A 9 -28.50 -17.62 21.22
CA PHE A 9 -27.61 -16.49 21.55
C PHE A 9 -28.04 -15.14 20.94
N ASN A 10 -29.10 -15.10 20.11
CA ASN A 10 -29.58 -13.86 19.50
C ASN A 10 -30.44 -12.97 20.41
N TRP A 11 -30.64 -13.34 21.67
CA TRP A 11 -31.50 -12.58 22.60
C TRP A 11 -30.73 -11.64 23.55
N LEU A 12 -29.40 -11.73 23.60
CA LEU A 12 -28.60 -10.98 24.58
C LEU A 12 -28.01 -9.66 24.05
N ILE A 13 -28.08 -9.41 22.75
CA ILE A 13 -27.56 -8.18 22.14
C ILE A 13 -28.67 -7.60 21.26
N ASP A 14 -29.37 -6.61 21.80
CA ASP A 14 -30.27 -5.77 21.02
C ASP A 14 -29.50 -5.24 19.78
N LYS A 15 -30.12 -5.32 18.60
CA LYS A 15 -29.55 -4.78 17.35
C LYS A 15 -29.08 -3.34 17.56
N HIS A 16 -29.83 -2.59 18.37
CA HIS A 16 -29.49 -1.23 18.76
C HIS A 16 -28.17 -1.12 19.56
N GLY A 17 -27.92 -2.07 20.47
CA GLY A 17 -26.66 -2.14 21.23
C GLY A 17 -25.46 -2.51 20.35
N ARG A 18 -25.68 -3.36 19.33
CA ARG A 18 -24.64 -3.71 18.34
C ARG A 18 -24.26 -2.51 17.49
N ASP A 19 -25.25 -1.79 16.96
CA ASP A 19 -25.02 -0.60 16.13
C ASP A 19 -24.31 0.51 16.93
N LYS A 20 -24.68 0.69 18.20
CA LYS A 20 -23.99 1.60 19.14
C LYS A 20 -22.54 1.20 19.41
N ALA A 21 -22.26 -0.10 19.60
CA ALA A 21 -20.91 -0.60 19.84
C ALA A 21 -20.00 -0.44 18.61
N LEU A 22 -20.54 -0.73 17.42
CA LEU A 22 -19.85 -0.50 16.14
C LEU A 22 -19.52 0.99 15.96
N LEU A 23 -20.47 1.88 16.20
CA LEU A 23 -20.25 3.31 16.09
C LEU A 23 -19.20 3.83 17.09
N LYS A 24 -19.22 3.36 18.34
CA LYS A 24 -18.18 3.69 19.34
C LYS A 24 -16.80 3.18 18.93
N PHE A 25 -16.73 2.02 18.26
CA PHE A 25 -15.48 1.47 17.73
C PHE A 25 -14.93 2.30 16.56
N GLU A 26 -15.78 2.70 15.61
CA GLU A 26 -15.41 3.58 14.50
C GLU A 26 -14.91 4.94 14.99
N ILE A 27 -15.60 5.54 15.97
CA ILE A 27 -15.15 6.78 16.62
C ILE A 27 -13.74 6.59 17.20
N ARG A 28 -13.49 5.52 17.97
CA ARG A 28 -12.15 5.27 18.56
C ARG A 28 -11.06 5.11 17.50
N GLN A 29 -11.33 4.46 16.38
CA GLN A 29 -10.37 4.33 15.28
C GLN A 29 -10.04 5.67 14.64
N LEU A 30 -11.06 6.49 14.37
CA LEU A 30 -10.91 7.83 13.81
C LEU A 30 -10.15 8.76 14.78
N GLU A 31 -10.38 8.63 16.09
CA GLU A 31 -9.66 9.39 17.10
C GLU A 31 -8.20 9.00 17.23
N ALA A 32 -7.89 7.69 17.17
CA ALA A 32 -6.52 7.21 17.14
C ALA A 32 -5.78 7.65 15.86
N ARG A 33 -6.51 7.80 14.75
CA ARG A 33 -5.98 8.39 13.51
C ARG A 33 -5.70 9.89 13.70
N LEU A 34 -6.66 10.64 14.26
CA LEU A 34 -6.54 12.07 14.47
C LEU A 34 -5.42 12.43 15.46
N HIS A 35 -5.29 11.68 16.57
CA HIS A 35 -4.26 11.91 17.58
C HIS A 35 -2.84 11.69 17.04
N ARG A 36 -2.65 10.71 16.15
CA ARG A 36 -1.39 10.52 15.42
C ARG A 36 -1.06 11.74 14.56
N MET A 37 -2.04 12.25 13.81
CA MET A 37 -1.86 13.45 12.98
C MET A 37 -1.56 14.70 13.82
N PHE A 38 -2.15 14.84 15.01
CA PHE A 38 -1.93 16.02 15.87
C PHE A 38 -0.55 16.05 16.54
N ASN A 39 0.02 14.90 16.89
CA ASN A 39 1.30 14.81 17.60
C ASN A 39 2.54 14.88 16.70
N ASP A 40 2.37 14.82 15.37
CA ASP A 40 3.48 14.77 14.40
C ASP A 40 4.12 16.15 14.08
N GLY A 41 3.70 17.23 14.77
CA GLY A 41 4.25 18.59 14.60
C GLY A 41 3.62 19.37 13.45
N ASP A 42 4.32 20.38 12.92
CA ASP A 42 3.82 21.29 11.86
C ASP A 42 3.26 20.51 10.65
N LEU A 43 1.93 20.38 10.59
CA LEU A 43 1.21 19.65 9.57
C LEU A 43 1.29 20.38 8.21
N PRO A 44 1.76 19.72 7.13
CA PRO A 44 1.61 20.21 5.76
C PRO A 44 0.15 20.50 5.41
N ASP A 45 -0.11 21.41 4.46
CA ASP A 45 -1.49 21.85 4.14
C ASP A 45 -2.41 20.73 3.64
N CYS A 46 -1.86 19.73 2.95
CA CYS A 46 -2.59 18.53 2.56
C CYS A 46 -3.00 17.70 3.79
N GLU A 47 -2.17 17.66 4.82
CA GLU A 47 -2.45 16.98 6.08
C GLU A 47 -3.39 17.81 6.96
N ARG A 48 -3.34 19.15 6.92
CA ARG A 48 -4.35 20.03 7.55
C ARG A 48 -5.74 19.83 6.95
N ARG A 49 -5.87 19.69 5.63
CA ARG A 49 -7.17 19.39 4.99
C ARG A 49 -7.67 17.99 5.39
N ARG A 50 -6.78 17.00 5.44
CA ARG A 50 -7.12 15.65 5.92
C ARG A 50 -7.48 15.64 7.41
N PHE A 51 -6.79 16.46 8.21
CA PHE A 51 -7.06 16.67 9.63
C PHE A 51 -8.43 17.30 9.83
N ALA A 52 -8.72 18.39 9.12
CA ALA A 52 -10.02 19.05 9.14
C ALA A 52 -11.14 18.09 8.67
N ALA A 53 -10.92 17.34 7.59
CA ALA A 53 -11.87 16.33 7.12
C ALA A 53 -12.11 15.22 8.15
N CYS A 54 -11.05 14.75 8.83
CA CYS A 54 -11.16 13.77 9.91
C CYS A 54 -11.92 14.34 11.12
N CYS A 55 -11.73 15.61 11.47
CA CYS A 55 -12.53 16.30 12.48
C CYS A 55 -14.00 16.43 12.06
N THR A 56 -14.28 16.76 10.79
CA THR A 56 -15.66 16.81 10.27
C THR A 56 -16.33 15.44 10.31
N GLU A 57 -15.60 14.38 9.93
CA GLU A 57 -16.07 12.99 9.99
C GLU A 57 -16.38 12.57 11.43
N LEU A 58 -15.47 12.86 12.37
CA LEU A 58 -15.69 12.61 13.80
C LEU A 58 -16.91 13.36 14.33
N ALA A 59 -17.07 14.64 13.98
CA ALA A 59 -18.26 15.40 14.37
C ALA A 59 -19.56 14.76 13.83
N GLY A 60 -19.54 14.21 12.62
CA GLY A 60 -20.65 13.44 12.05
C GLY A 60 -20.98 12.17 12.84
N ARG A 61 -19.95 11.38 13.18
CA ARG A 61 -20.12 10.15 13.98
C ARG A 61 -20.61 10.42 15.41
N TYR A 62 -20.17 11.51 16.02
CA TYR A 62 -20.70 11.95 17.32
C TYR A 62 -22.15 12.41 17.23
N ALA A 63 -22.58 13.01 16.10
CA ALA A 63 -23.98 13.35 15.87
C ALA A 63 -24.86 12.09 15.66
N GLU A 64 -24.36 11.08 14.94
CA GLU A 64 -25.02 9.77 14.82
C GLU A 64 -25.15 9.08 16.18
N LEU A 65 -24.11 9.17 17.02
CA LEU A 65 -24.14 8.61 18.37
C LEU A 65 -25.15 9.34 19.27
N LEU A 66 -25.27 10.66 19.11
CA LEU A 66 -26.26 11.46 19.83
C LEU A 66 -27.70 11.10 19.43
N GLN A 67 -27.96 10.85 18.14
CA GLN A 67 -29.28 10.40 17.66
C GLN A 67 -29.68 9.04 18.23
N ILE A 68 -28.71 8.17 18.50
CA ILE A 68 -28.93 6.88 19.18
C ILE A 68 -29.23 7.06 20.68
N HIS A 69 -28.72 8.12 21.31
CA HIS A 69 -28.90 8.38 22.74
C HIS A 69 -30.18 9.17 23.07
N THR A 70 -30.61 10.08 22.20
CA THR A 70 -31.77 10.95 22.43
C THR A 70 -32.49 11.29 21.13
N SER A 71 -33.82 11.16 21.10
CA SER A 71 -34.68 11.54 19.96
C SER A 71 -34.91 13.05 19.84
N SER A 72 -34.60 13.82 20.87
CA SER A 72 -34.65 15.29 20.88
C SER A 72 -33.25 15.86 21.05
N TRP A 73 -32.84 16.75 20.16
CA TRP A 73 -31.58 17.47 20.30
C TRP A 73 -31.65 18.35 21.56
N PRO A 74 -30.72 18.21 22.52
CA PRO A 74 -30.67 19.13 23.65
C PRO A 74 -30.44 20.54 23.11
N SER A 75 -31.32 21.48 23.49
CA SER A 75 -31.13 22.91 23.22
C SER A 75 -29.96 23.41 24.08
N CYS A 76 -28.75 23.33 23.54
CA CYS A 76 -27.56 23.85 24.20
C CYS A 76 -27.16 25.19 23.57
N ASP A 77 -26.87 26.19 24.43
CA ASP A 77 -26.22 27.47 24.09
C ASP A 77 -24.75 27.32 23.63
N PHE A 78 -24.42 26.17 23.04
CA PHE A 78 -23.06 25.72 22.76
C PHE A 78 -22.30 26.64 21.80
N ASP A 79 -23.02 27.33 20.90
CA ASP A 79 -22.42 28.31 19.97
C ASP A 79 -21.88 29.57 20.67
N ASN A 80 -22.34 29.90 21.88
CA ASN A 80 -21.80 31.02 22.66
C ASN A 80 -20.57 30.58 23.48
N ASP A 81 -20.59 29.38 24.06
CA ASP A 81 -19.46 28.83 24.83
C ASP A 81 -18.28 28.45 23.94
N LEU A 82 -18.50 28.11 22.68
CA LEU A 82 -17.40 27.86 21.76
C LEU A 82 -16.58 29.13 21.49
N LYS A 83 -17.18 30.33 21.46
CA LYS A 83 -16.50 31.58 21.02
C LYS A 83 -15.27 31.95 21.84
N GLN A 84 -15.15 31.48 23.08
CA GLN A 84 -14.01 31.76 23.96
C GLN A 84 -12.69 31.08 23.54
N TYR A 85 -12.75 30.02 22.70
CA TYR A 85 -11.56 29.29 22.27
C TYR A 85 -11.03 29.81 20.93
N ALA A 86 -9.90 30.52 20.93
CA ALA A 86 -9.39 31.18 19.72
C ALA A 86 -8.50 30.28 18.83
N THR A 87 -7.96 29.18 19.36
CA THR A 87 -6.98 28.33 18.67
C THR A 87 -7.42 26.86 18.61
N ALA A 88 -6.92 26.10 17.62
CA ALA A 88 -7.21 24.67 17.49
C ALA A 88 -6.65 23.86 18.68
N GLU A 89 -5.51 24.25 19.24
CA GLU A 89 -4.89 23.64 20.41
C GLU A 89 -5.75 23.79 21.68
N SER A 90 -6.24 25.01 21.96
CA SER A 90 -7.13 25.25 23.10
C SER A 90 -8.46 24.49 22.97
N CYS A 91 -8.98 24.34 21.75
CA CYS A 91 -10.15 23.49 21.48
C CYS A 91 -9.85 22.00 21.71
N TYR A 92 -8.63 21.55 21.41
CA TYR A 92 -8.23 20.15 21.58
C TYR A 92 -8.02 19.78 23.05
N GLU A 93 -7.41 20.66 23.84
CA GLU A 93 -7.26 20.47 25.29
C GLU A 93 -8.61 20.34 26.00
N GLU A 94 -9.55 21.24 25.67
CA GLU A 94 -10.90 21.20 26.21
C GLU A 94 -11.65 19.93 25.76
N LEU A 95 -11.47 19.50 24.51
CA LEU A 95 -12.02 18.25 24.00
C LEU A 95 -11.52 17.02 24.80
N LEU A 96 -10.26 17.00 25.22
CA LEU A 96 -9.73 15.93 26.09
C LEU A 96 -10.33 15.96 27.51
N ILE A 97 -10.70 17.14 28.02
CA ILE A 97 -11.40 17.29 29.29
C ILE A 97 -12.83 16.73 29.16
N ARG A 98 -13.56 17.11 28.10
CA ARG A 98 -14.93 16.61 27.85
C ARG A 98 -14.99 15.10 27.63
N LYS A 99 -13.98 14.51 26.97
CA LYS A 99 -13.87 13.05 26.86
C LYS A 99 -13.66 12.34 28.20
N ARG A 100 -12.86 12.93 29.10
CA ARG A 100 -12.69 12.39 30.46
C ARG A 100 -14.01 12.46 31.23
N GLN A 101 -14.76 13.56 31.10
CA GLN A 101 -16.08 13.71 31.70
C GLN A 101 -17.10 12.71 31.12
N TRP A 102 -17.00 12.37 29.84
CA TRP A 102 -17.87 11.36 29.22
C TRP A 102 -17.74 9.99 29.88
N LEU A 103 -16.53 9.60 30.31
CA LEU A 103 -16.29 8.33 31.00
C LEU A 103 -16.87 8.30 32.43
N SER A 104 -17.14 9.47 33.01
CA SER A 104 -17.68 9.63 34.37
C SER A 104 -19.13 10.13 34.41
N ALA A 105 -19.80 10.21 33.26
CA ALA A 105 -21.17 10.71 33.18
C ALA A 105 -22.13 9.82 33.97
N SER A 106 -22.97 10.46 34.80
CA SER A 106 -23.84 9.77 35.76
C SER A 106 -25.28 9.60 35.27
N SER A 107 -25.66 10.34 34.23
CA SER A 107 -27.00 10.29 33.62
C SER A 107 -26.95 10.32 32.10
N ASN A 108 -27.98 9.77 31.45
CA ASN A 108 -28.10 9.75 29.99
C ASN A 108 -28.22 11.16 29.37
N GLU A 109 -28.81 12.12 30.10
CA GLU A 109 -28.92 13.52 29.65
C GLU A 109 -27.57 14.24 29.71
N GLU A 110 -26.78 13.98 30.76
CA GLU A 110 -25.42 14.47 30.90
C GLU A 110 -24.52 13.86 29.82
N GLU A 111 -24.65 12.55 29.56
CA GLU A 111 -23.93 11.86 28.49
C GLU A 111 -24.26 12.46 27.12
N ALA A 112 -25.54 12.73 26.83
CA ALA A 112 -25.98 13.34 25.58
C ALA A 112 -25.44 14.77 25.39
N ARG A 113 -25.41 15.59 26.45
CA ARG A 113 -24.79 16.92 26.40
C ARG A 113 -23.30 16.84 26.10
N ILE A 114 -22.56 15.97 26.81
CA ILE A 114 -21.10 15.82 26.62
C ILE A 114 -20.78 15.33 25.20
N ILE A 115 -21.58 14.39 24.66
CA ILE A 115 -21.45 13.91 23.26
C ILE A 115 -21.67 15.07 22.26
N SER A 116 -22.68 15.91 22.50
CA SER A 116 -22.94 17.10 21.68
C SER A 116 -21.76 18.08 21.73
N ASP A 117 -21.21 18.32 22.92
CA ASP A 117 -20.09 19.24 23.13
C ASP A 117 -18.83 18.76 22.38
N ILE A 118 -18.51 17.46 22.50
CA ILE A 118 -17.37 16.84 21.79
C ILE A 118 -17.53 17.01 20.27
N GLY A 119 -18.73 16.75 19.75
CA GLY A 119 -19.04 16.94 18.34
C GLY A 119 -18.85 18.38 17.88
N GLY A 120 -19.24 19.35 18.69
CA GLY A 120 -19.07 20.77 18.37
C GLY A 120 -17.61 21.26 18.47
N PHE A 121 -16.80 20.75 19.40
CA PHE A 121 -15.36 21.02 19.43
C PHE A 121 -14.66 20.51 18.16
N TYR A 122 -15.00 19.31 17.67
CA TYR A 122 -14.46 18.82 16.40
C TYR A 122 -14.86 19.70 15.20
N LYS A 123 -16.11 20.19 15.14
CA LYS A 123 -16.52 21.15 14.10
C LYS A 123 -15.72 22.44 14.15
N LYS A 124 -15.47 22.96 15.35
CA LYS A 124 -14.70 24.18 15.54
C LYS A 124 -13.22 24.02 15.16
N ILE A 125 -12.61 22.91 15.53
CA ILE A 125 -11.23 22.57 15.14
C ILE A 125 -11.13 22.50 13.60
N ALA A 126 -12.11 21.88 12.93
CA ALA A 126 -12.15 21.83 11.48
C ALA A 126 -12.24 23.24 10.86
N ALA A 127 -13.11 24.11 11.38
CA ALA A 127 -13.27 25.48 10.91
C ALA A 127 -12.00 26.33 11.11
N LEU A 128 -11.35 26.24 12.28
CA LEU A 128 -10.10 26.94 12.56
C LEU A 128 -8.94 26.45 11.68
N SER A 129 -8.90 25.15 11.40
CA SER A 129 -7.90 24.53 10.51
C SER A 129 -8.09 24.95 9.04
N GLN A 130 -9.33 25.23 8.63
CA GLN A 130 -9.67 25.69 7.29
C GLN A 130 -9.50 27.21 7.12
N ALA A 131 -9.70 28.01 8.17
CA ALA A 131 -9.59 29.47 8.12
C ALA A 131 -8.14 29.99 8.05
N ALA A 132 -7.13 29.16 8.36
CA ALA A 132 -5.71 29.51 8.32
C ALA A 132 -5.09 29.58 6.89
N THR A 133 -5.89 29.61 5.82
CA THR A 133 -5.50 29.16 4.47
C THR A 133 -4.88 30.14 3.45
N PRO A 134 -4.70 31.46 3.61
CA PRO A 134 -4.01 32.23 2.56
C PRO A 134 -2.50 32.43 2.76
N PHE A 135 -1.97 32.28 3.98
CA PHE A 135 -0.61 32.75 4.32
C PHE A 135 0.48 31.65 4.37
N CYS A 136 0.10 30.37 4.29
CA CYS A 136 1.03 29.23 4.43
C CYS A 136 1.47 28.62 3.09
N GLU A 137 0.67 28.74 2.02
CA GLU A 137 1.00 28.18 0.70
C GLU A 137 2.27 28.82 0.10
N THR A 138 2.51 30.12 0.35
CA THR A 138 3.74 30.82 -0.07
C THR A 138 4.98 30.31 0.67
N LYS A 139 4.92 30.10 1.98
CA LYS A 139 6.06 29.58 2.77
C LYS A 139 6.40 28.12 2.44
N ASN A 140 5.40 27.26 2.24
CA ASN A 140 5.61 25.86 1.88
C ASN A 140 6.12 25.71 0.43
N MET A 141 5.64 26.55 -0.50
CA MET A 141 6.20 26.60 -1.85
C MET A 141 7.63 27.14 -1.86
N GLU A 142 7.95 28.16 -1.06
CA GLU A 142 9.32 28.70 -0.94
C GLU A 142 10.29 27.68 -0.33
N ALA A 143 9.87 26.97 0.73
CA ALA A 143 10.68 25.93 1.37
C ALA A 143 10.95 24.74 0.42
N SER A 144 9.91 24.24 -0.25
CA SER A 144 10.06 23.15 -1.23
C SER A 144 10.88 23.57 -2.45
N GLN A 145 10.76 24.83 -2.89
CA GLN A 145 11.60 25.39 -3.96
C GLN A 145 13.07 25.48 -3.54
N GLY A 146 13.36 25.81 -2.29
CA GLY A 146 14.72 25.78 -1.72
C GLY A 146 15.34 24.39 -1.78
N LEU A 147 14.58 23.36 -1.39
CA LEU A 147 15.05 21.96 -1.44
C LEU A 147 15.23 21.45 -2.87
N PHE A 148 14.29 21.74 -3.76
CA PHE A 148 14.43 21.35 -5.17
C PHE A 148 15.61 22.04 -5.85
N LYS A 149 15.85 23.32 -5.53
CA LYS A 149 17.03 24.03 -5.99
C LYS A 149 18.31 23.34 -5.49
N ALA A 150 18.33 22.86 -4.24
CA ALA A 150 19.46 22.07 -3.73
C ALA A 150 19.66 20.77 -4.55
N VAL A 151 18.59 20.05 -4.92
CA VAL A 151 18.67 18.85 -5.79
C VAL A 151 19.31 19.21 -7.14
N VAL A 152 18.83 20.26 -7.81
CA VAL A 152 19.31 20.66 -9.14
C VAL A 152 20.74 21.23 -9.13
N GLN A 153 21.15 21.85 -8.02
CA GLN A 153 22.47 22.48 -7.89
C GLN A 153 23.54 21.57 -7.29
N SER A 154 23.16 20.41 -6.76
CA SER A 154 24.10 19.46 -6.16
C SER A 154 25.18 19.06 -7.16
N THR A 155 26.43 18.98 -6.74
CA THR A 155 27.54 18.60 -7.62
C THR A 155 28.07 17.19 -7.37
N THR A 156 27.84 16.66 -6.17
CA THR A 156 28.33 15.35 -5.73
C THR A 156 27.16 14.41 -5.38
N PRO A 157 27.33 13.08 -5.50
CA PRO A 157 26.24 12.12 -5.29
C PRO A 157 25.67 12.11 -3.86
N ASP A 158 26.51 12.37 -2.85
CA ASP A 158 26.14 12.44 -1.44
C ASP A 158 25.20 13.60 -1.14
N ILE A 159 25.56 14.82 -1.56
CA ILE A 159 24.73 16.02 -1.39
C ILE A 159 23.42 15.85 -2.17
N TRP A 160 23.50 15.31 -3.38
CA TRP A 160 22.33 15.09 -4.22
C TRP A 160 21.34 14.12 -3.59
N LEU A 161 21.81 12.98 -3.07
CA LEU A 161 20.92 11.99 -2.47
C LEU A 161 20.20 12.55 -1.24
N MET A 162 20.93 13.27 -0.38
CA MET A 162 20.33 13.88 0.81
C MET A 162 19.34 14.98 0.46
N ALA A 163 19.69 15.86 -0.50
CA ALA A 163 18.78 16.88 -1.01
C ALA A 163 17.50 16.24 -1.60
N LEU A 164 17.65 15.13 -2.33
CA LEU A 164 16.55 14.40 -2.93
C LEU A 164 15.62 13.82 -1.86
N ILE A 165 16.18 13.28 -0.77
CA ILE A 165 15.39 12.75 0.35
C ILE A 165 14.67 13.86 1.11
N HIS A 166 15.32 14.98 1.39
CA HIS A 166 14.65 16.11 2.04
C HIS A 166 13.51 16.63 1.17
N PHE A 167 13.72 16.74 -0.15
CA PHE A 167 12.68 17.12 -1.09
C PHE A 167 11.54 16.10 -1.13
N ALA A 168 11.85 14.80 -1.17
CA ALA A 168 10.87 13.71 -1.14
C ALA A 168 10.05 13.69 0.15
N ASN A 169 10.68 13.96 1.29
CA ASN A 169 10.01 14.03 2.59
C ASN A 169 8.97 15.16 2.65
N GLN A 170 9.22 16.30 1.99
CA GLN A 170 8.28 17.41 1.95
C GLN A 170 7.17 17.24 0.92
N THR A 171 7.48 16.61 -0.22
CA THR A 171 6.56 16.55 -1.35
C THR A 171 5.79 15.23 -1.41
N GLY A 172 6.35 14.10 -0.97
CA GLY A 172 5.78 12.77 -1.13
C GLY A 172 6.08 12.15 -2.50
N GLN A 173 5.73 10.87 -2.68
CA GLN A 173 6.22 10.03 -3.79
C GLN A 173 5.73 10.46 -5.19
N GLU A 174 4.53 11.05 -5.28
CA GLU A 174 3.86 11.39 -6.55
C GLU A 174 3.22 12.78 -6.51
N SER A 175 3.84 13.72 -5.79
CA SER A 175 3.27 15.06 -5.69
C SER A 175 3.38 15.84 -6.99
N GLU A 176 2.27 16.52 -7.32
CA GLU A 176 2.18 17.49 -8.42
C GLU A 176 3.23 18.61 -8.33
N ALA A 177 3.85 18.80 -7.15
CA ALA A 177 4.90 19.78 -6.95
C ALA A 177 6.14 19.56 -7.84
N LEU A 178 6.56 18.31 -8.07
CA LEU A 178 7.77 18.04 -8.85
C LEU A 178 7.62 18.42 -10.33
N PRO A 179 6.57 17.99 -11.06
CA PRO A 179 6.32 18.47 -12.43
C PRO A 179 6.27 20.00 -12.53
N ILE A 180 5.60 20.67 -11.58
CA ILE A 180 5.47 22.13 -11.55
C ILE A 180 6.85 22.80 -11.38
N GLN A 181 7.70 22.27 -10.49
CA GLN A 181 9.02 22.84 -10.23
C GLN A 181 10.01 22.56 -11.37
N LEU A 182 9.95 21.38 -12.00
CA LEU A 182 10.73 21.08 -13.21
C LEU A 182 10.32 21.96 -14.39
N ALA A 183 9.02 22.22 -14.56
CA ALA A 183 8.51 23.11 -15.62
C ALA A 183 9.02 24.56 -15.48
N ARG A 184 9.42 24.99 -14.27
CA ARG A 184 9.98 26.32 -14.00
C ARG A 184 11.47 26.43 -14.33
N LEU A 185 12.19 25.32 -14.48
CA LEU A 185 13.61 25.36 -14.87
C LEU A 185 13.77 25.92 -16.28
N ASN A 186 14.85 26.65 -16.52
CA ASN A 186 15.22 27.03 -17.89
C ASN A 186 15.88 25.83 -18.62
N ASN A 187 16.08 25.97 -19.94
CA ASN A 187 16.61 24.88 -20.77
C ASN A 187 18.01 24.42 -20.35
N GLU A 188 18.87 25.36 -19.92
CA GLU A 188 20.22 25.07 -19.45
C GLU A 188 20.21 24.26 -18.15
N GLN A 189 19.40 24.68 -17.17
CA GLN A 189 19.23 24.00 -15.88
C GLN A 189 18.65 22.60 -16.07
N LEU A 190 17.65 22.44 -16.93
CA LEU A 190 17.04 21.15 -17.20
C LEU A 190 18.01 20.18 -17.90
N THR A 191 18.78 20.68 -18.88
CA THR A 191 19.82 19.90 -19.57
C THR A 191 20.92 19.50 -18.60
N ARG A 192 21.41 20.43 -17.78
CA ARG A 192 22.41 20.17 -16.75
C ARG A 192 21.94 19.14 -15.72
N CYS A 193 20.69 19.22 -15.28
CA CYS A 193 20.11 18.26 -14.35
C CYS A 193 20.06 16.85 -14.95
N ASN A 194 19.68 16.73 -16.23
CA ASN A 194 19.72 15.47 -16.95
C ASN A 194 21.15 14.93 -17.10
N GLU A 195 22.10 15.77 -17.53
CA GLU A 195 23.52 15.39 -17.67
C GLU A 195 24.12 14.92 -16.34
N GLN A 196 23.76 15.56 -15.23
CA GLN A 196 24.23 15.20 -13.90
C GLN A 196 23.85 13.76 -13.51
N ILE A 197 22.59 13.36 -13.70
CA ILE A 197 22.12 12.02 -13.35
C ILE A 197 22.80 10.96 -14.22
N THR A 198 23.17 11.31 -15.46
CA THR A 198 23.90 10.41 -16.37
C THR A 198 25.40 10.29 -16.08
N ARG A 199 25.95 11.05 -15.12
CA ARG A 199 27.38 10.94 -14.76
C ARG A 199 27.68 9.60 -14.08
N PRO A 200 28.86 8.99 -14.34
CA PRO A 200 29.20 7.65 -13.81
C PRO A 200 29.06 7.51 -12.29
N GLU A 201 29.41 8.55 -11.52
CA GLU A 201 29.31 8.54 -10.05
C GLU A 201 27.85 8.48 -9.56
N PHE A 202 26.94 9.21 -10.23
CA PHE A 202 25.52 9.20 -9.93
C PHE A 202 24.88 7.88 -10.36
N VAL A 203 25.25 7.39 -11.54
CA VAL A 203 24.82 6.07 -12.03
C VAL A 203 25.29 4.95 -11.10
N SER A 204 26.53 5.00 -10.62
CA SER A 204 27.08 4.05 -9.64
C SER A 204 26.28 4.06 -8.33
N LEU A 205 25.96 5.25 -7.81
CA LEU A 205 25.12 5.39 -6.62
C LEU A 205 23.71 4.81 -6.83
N ILE A 206 23.05 5.16 -7.93
CA ILE A 206 21.70 4.69 -8.26
C ILE A 206 21.67 3.17 -8.41
N ASN A 207 22.65 2.59 -9.12
CA ASN A 207 22.79 1.15 -9.27
C ASN A 207 23.08 0.46 -7.92
N THR A 208 23.85 1.10 -7.05
CA THR A 208 24.10 0.60 -5.69
C THR A 208 22.82 0.62 -4.84
N ILE A 209 21.98 1.66 -4.96
CA ILE A 209 20.64 1.71 -4.33
C ILE A 209 19.77 0.57 -4.85
N PHE A 210 19.77 0.34 -6.17
CA PHE A 210 19.04 -0.77 -6.79
C PHE A 210 19.52 -2.14 -6.30
N PHE A 211 20.84 -2.34 -6.19
CA PHE A 211 21.39 -3.59 -5.64
C PHE A 211 20.86 -3.87 -4.23
N TYR A 212 20.86 -2.86 -3.35
CA TYR A 212 20.32 -3.02 -1.99
C TYR A 212 18.79 -3.10 -1.96
N LYS A 213 18.06 -2.54 -2.95
CA LYS A 213 16.61 -2.77 -3.13
C LYS A 213 16.32 -4.26 -3.32
N ILE A 214 17.12 -4.97 -4.12
CA ILE A 214 16.99 -6.42 -4.36
C ILE A 214 17.53 -7.23 -3.17
N HIS A 215 18.64 -6.81 -2.58
CA HIS A 215 19.33 -7.49 -1.47
C HIS A 215 19.43 -6.61 -0.21
N PRO A 216 18.31 -6.33 0.48
CA PRO A 216 18.27 -5.42 1.63
C PRO A 216 19.08 -5.92 2.84
N ASP A 217 19.26 -7.24 2.94
CA ASP A 217 20.07 -7.90 3.95
C ASP A 217 21.56 -7.51 3.86
N LYS A 218 22.06 -7.22 2.65
CA LYS A 218 23.48 -6.87 2.42
C LYS A 218 23.83 -5.44 2.79
N LEU A 219 22.85 -4.60 3.09
CA LEU A 219 23.07 -3.19 3.45
C LEU A 219 23.81 -3.05 4.79
N TYR A 220 23.72 -4.04 5.69
CA TYR A 220 24.34 -4.02 7.01
C TYR A 220 25.29 -5.21 7.20
N ASP A 221 26.34 -5.04 8.01
CA ASP A 221 27.34 -6.09 8.25
C ASP A 221 26.87 -7.16 9.24
N PHE A 222 25.65 -7.02 9.74
CA PHE A 222 25.05 -7.90 10.73
C PHE A 222 23.67 -8.36 10.24
N SER A 223 23.27 -9.54 10.70
CA SER A 223 21.94 -10.10 10.39
C SER A 223 20.85 -9.23 11.02
N LEU A 224 19.88 -8.83 10.20
CA LEU A 224 18.71 -8.07 10.64
C LEU A 224 17.54 -9.00 10.94
N HIS A 225 16.69 -8.60 11.89
CA HIS A 225 15.40 -9.25 12.10
C HIS A 225 14.53 -9.12 10.82
N PRO A 226 13.74 -10.15 10.43
CA PRO A 226 12.95 -10.14 9.20
C PRO A 226 12.06 -8.90 9.01
N GLU A 227 11.42 -8.43 10.08
CA GLU A 227 10.59 -7.21 10.04
C GLU A 227 11.38 -5.95 9.68
N LYS A 228 12.61 -5.86 10.19
CA LYS A 228 13.51 -4.75 9.89
C LYS A 228 14.03 -4.84 8.46
N ILE A 229 14.23 -6.06 7.93
CA ILE A 229 14.55 -6.27 6.50
C ILE A 229 13.39 -5.78 5.62
N ILE A 230 12.14 -6.10 5.97
CA ILE A 230 10.95 -5.64 5.25
C ILE A 230 10.87 -4.10 5.26
N SER A 231 11.09 -3.48 6.42
CA SER A 231 11.12 -2.02 6.55
C SER A 231 12.20 -1.39 5.68
N VAL A 232 13.44 -1.90 5.75
CA VAL A 232 14.56 -1.43 4.91
C VAL A 232 14.25 -1.59 3.42
N LYS A 233 13.71 -2.74 3.01
CA LYS A 233 13.30 -2.99 1.63
C LYS A 233 12.27 -1.98 1.17
N SER A 234 11.23 -1.73 1.96
CA SER A 234 10.17 -0.77 1.63
C SER A 234 10.74 0.64 1.40
N ARG A 235 11.65 1.09 2.27
CA ARG A 235 12.31 2.40 2.13
C ARG A 235 13.20 2.49 0.90
N LEU A 236 13.95 1.43 0.58
CA LEU A 236 14.79 1.36 -0.63
C LEU A 236 13.95 1.33 -1.90
N VAL A 237 12.84 0.59 -1.89
CA VAL A 237 11.86 0.57 -2.98
C VAL A 237 11.27 1.96 -3.20
N PHE A 238 10.88 2.66 -2.12
CA PHE A 238 10.39 4.03 -2.23
C PHE A 238 11.42 4.95 -2.86
N LEU A 239 12.66 4.94 -2.33
CA LEU A 239 13.74 5.81 -2.80
C LEU A 239 14.03 5.58 -4.28
N HIS A 240 14.13 4.32 -4.70
CA HIS A 240 14.38 3.99 -6.10
C HIS A 240 13.25 4.47 -7.02
N HIS A 241 11.99 4.22 -6.64
CA HIS A 241 10.84 4.71 -7.42
C HIS A 241 10.80 6.23 -7.49
N PHE A 242 11.18 6.93 -6.43
CA PHE A 242 11.24 8.40 -6.46
C PHE A 242 12.31 8.92 -7.42
N ILE A 243 13.47 8.25 -7.48
CA ILE A 243 14.53 8.55 -8.47
C ILE A 243 14.02 8.33 -9.90
N GLU A 244 13.34 7.20 -10.16
CA GLU A 244 12.72 6.92 -11.46
C GLU A 244 11.69 7.99 -11.84
N TYR A 245 10.81 8.35 -10.89
CA TYR A 245 9.82 9.41 -11.07
C TYR A 245 10.49 10.74 -11.42
N PHE A 246 11.57 11.08 -10.72
CA PHE A 246 12.35 12.29 -10.97
C PHE A 246 12.94 12.31 -12.39
N GLN A 247 13.64 11.25 -12.79
CA GLN A 247 14.24 11.16 -14.12
C GLN A 247 13.18 11.16 -15.23
N ARG A 248 12.06 10.45 -15.04
CA ARG A 248 10.94 10.43 -16.00
C ARG A 248 10.39 11.83 -16.24
N ASN A 249 10.19 12.61 -15.18
CA ASN A 249 9.70 13.99 -15.33
C ASN A 249 10.73 14.89 -16.01
N ILE A 250 12.03 14.70 -15.79
CA ILE A 250 13.09 15.42 -16.52
C ILE A 250 13.01 15.11 -18.02
N VAL A 251 12.98 13.82 -18.38
CA VAL A 251 12.93 13.38 -19.79
C VAL A 251 11.65 13.89 -20.48
N GLN A 252 10.51 13.85 -19.79
CA GLN A 252 9.25 14.40 -20.30
C GLN A 252 9.35 15.91 -20.57
N ASN A 253 9.91 16.68 -19.63
CA ASN A 253 10.10 18.12 -19.80
C ASN A 253 11.10 18.46 -20.93
N LEU A 254 12.17 17.67 -21.09
CA LEU A 254 13.11 17.84 -22.21
C LEU A 254 12.40 17.58 -23.55
N GLY A 255 11.63 16.49 -23.64
CA GLY A 255 10.87 16.13 -24.83
C GLY A 255 9.84 17.18 -25.23
N GLN A 256 9.09 17.72 -24.26
CA GLN A 256 8.14 18.82 -24.49
C GLN A 256 8.79 20.09 -25.05
N ARG A 257 10.08 20.30 -24.75
CA ARG A 257 10.86 21.47 -25.19
C ARG A 257 11.74 21.19 -26.42
N GLY A 258 11.62 19.99 -27.02
CA GLY A 258 12.42 19.59 -28.17
C GLY A 258 13.92 19.41 -27.88
N LEU A 259 14.29 19.24 -26.61
CA LEU A 259 15.67 19.01 -26.18
C LEU A 259 15.99 17.51 -26.19
N LYS A 260 17.25 17.16 -26.48
CA LYS A 260 17.69 15.77 -26.48
C LYS A 260 17.75 15.25 -25.04
N SER A 261 17.05 14.16 -24.77
CA SER A 261 17.26 13.38 -23.55
C SER A 261 18.53 12.56 -23.67
N GLY A 262 19.29 12.47 -22.57
CA GLY A 262 20.44 11.57 -22.46
C GLY A 262 20.05 10.09 -22.53
N GLN A 263 21.05 9.21 -22.45
CA GLN A 263 20.81 7.78 -22.35
C GLN A 263 20.26 7.43 -20.95
N ASP A 264 19.31 6.51 -20.91
CA ASP A 264 18.75 6.01 -19.66
C ASP A 264 19.64 4.90 -19.08
N TYR A 265 20.15 5.13 -17.87
CA TYR A 265 21.00 4.20 -17.13
C TYR A 265 20.27 3.56 -15.94
N LEU A 266 18.98 3.84 -15.74
CA LEU A 266 18.19 3.27 -14.64
C LEU A 266 17.78 1.83 -14.91
N LEU A 267 17.71 1.04 -13.83
CA LEU A 267 17.14 -0.30 -13.81
C LEU A 267 15.71 -0.22 -13.26
N HIS A 268 14.71 -0.27 -14.13
CA HIS A 268 13.29 -0.01 -13.78
C HIS A 268 12.52 -1.21 -13.21
N ASP A 269 13.16 -2.36 -13.06
CA ASP A 269 12.50 -3.60 -12.65
C ASP A 269 12.68 -3.90 -11.14
N ASP A 270 12.02 -4.93 -10.65
CA ASP A 270 12.15 -5.37 -9.25
C ASP A 270 13.18 -6.50 -9.08
N GLU A 271 13.70 -7.02 -10.20
CA GLU A 271 14.64 -8.14 -10.27
C GLU A 271 15.60 -7.98 -11.47
N LEU A 272 16.74 -8.66 -11.44
CA LEU A 272 17.69 -8.74 -12.56
C LEU A 272 17.55 -10.07 -13.32
N PRO A 273 17.71 -10.07 -14.65
CA PRO A 273 17.79 -11.31 -15.42
C PRO A 273 18.93 -12.22 -14.96
N GLU A 274 18.72 -13.54 -15.06
CA GLU A 274 19.75 -14.54 -14.72
C GLU A 274 21.07 -14.28 -15.48
N GLY A 275 22.19 -14.25 -14.75
CA GLY A 275 23.52 -13.99 -15.30
C GLY A 275 23.94 -12.52 -15.32
N ILE A 276 23.02 -11.59 -14.99
CA ILE A 276 23.34 -10.18 -14.82
C ILE A 276 23.50 -9.87 -13.34
N GLN A 277 24.60 -9.23 -12.97
CA GLN A 277 24.86 -8.78 -11.60
C GLN A 277 25.23 -7.30 -11.62
N VAL A 278 24.69 -6.56 -10.66
CA VAL A 278 25.15 -5.20 -10.37
C VAL A 278 26.22 -5.33 -9.30
N GLU A 279 27.41 -4.81 -9.59
CA GLU A 279 28.48 -4.70 -8.60
C GLU A 279 28.24 -3.42 -7.77
N PRO A 280 27.88 -3.53 -6.48
CA PRO A 280 27.62 -2.35 -5.66
C PRO A 280 28.93 -1.66 -5.28
N ASP A 281 28.96 -0.34 -5.41
CA ASP A 281 30.05 0.45 -4.85
C ASP A 281 29.87 0.55 -3.33
N LYS A 282 30.73 -0.15 -2.60
CA LYS A 282 30.66 -0.24 -1.13
C LYS A 282 30.86 1.11 -0.46
N THR A 283 31.45 2.11 -1.13
CA THR A 283 31.64 3.46 -0.58
C THR A 283 30.31 4.15 -0.27
N TYR A 284 29.25 3.87 -1.06
CA TYR A 284 27.93 4.47 -0.86
C TYR A 284 27.06 3.75 0.19
N ARG A 285 27.49 2.60 0.71
CA ARG A 285 26.69 1.81 1.66
C ARG A 285 26.28 2.60 2.90
N GLY A 286 27.22 3.32 3.51
CA GLY A 286 26.95 4.16 4.69
C GLY A 286 26.03 5.33 4.36
N LEU A 287 26.26 5.97 3.21
CA LEU A 287 25.43 7.06 2.70
C LEU A 287 23.98 6.59 2.51
N ILE A 288 23.76 5.49 1.79
CA ILE A 288 22.43 4.92 1.54
C ILE A 288 21.75 4.54 2.87
N GLY A 289 22.50 3.93 3.80
CA GLY A 289 22.00 3.60 5.12
C GLY A 289 21.53 4.81 5.92
N ASN A 290 22.21 5.96 5.80
CA ASN A 290 21.78 7.21 6.43
C ASN A 290 20.58 7.82 5.71
N ALA A 291 20.63 7.81 4.38
CA ALA A 291 19.58 8.31 3.50
C ALA A 291 18.22 7.66 3.85
N ILE A 292 18.16 6.32 3.94
CA ILE A 292 16.91 5.63 4.28
C ILE A 292 16.47 5.80 5.75
N LYS A 293 17.36 6.20 6.65
CA LYS A 293 16.99 6.52 8.04
C LYS A 293 16.34 7.90 8.14
N GLU A 294 16.88 8.87 7.41
CA GLU A 294 16.36 10.24 7.34
C GLU A 294 15.10 10.36 6.47
N GLY A 295 14.91 9.44 5.54
CA GLY A 295 13.68 9.30 4.79
C GLY A 295 12.50 9.06 5.72
N ARG A 296 11.66 10.08 5.89
CA ARG A 296 10.31 9.98 6.46
C ARG A 296 9.39 9.50 5.35
N PHE A 297 9.73 8.33 4.81
CA PHE A 297 8.86 7.62 3.91
C PHE A 297 7.68 7.20 4.76
N VAL A 298 6.66 8.06 4.81
CA VAL A 298 5.32 7.62 5.16
C VAL A 298 5.12 6.49 4.17
N SER A 299 5.14 5.26 4.67
CA SER A 299 4.50 4.17 3.98
C SER A 299 3.12 4.72 3.83
N ALA A 300 2.84 5.35 2.70
CA ALA A 300 1.49 5.60 2.30
C ALA A 300 0.92 4.21 2.47
N HIS A 301 0.09 4.04 3.49
CA HIS A 301 -1.07 3.22 3.32
C HIS A 301 -1.74 3.88 2.13
N HIS A 302 -1.22 3.52 0.96
CA HIS A 302 -1.75 3.74 -0.35
C HIS A 302 -3.23 3.50 -0.11
N SER A 303 -4.06 4.47 -0.43
CA SER A 303 -5.49 4.22 -0.45
C SER A 303 -5.67 2.85 -1.10
N ASP A 304 -6.48 1.97 -0.52
CA ASP A 304 -6.67 0.61 -1.01
C ASP A 304 -6.74 0.57 -2.55
N HIS A 305 -7.39 1.59 -3.14
CA HIS A 305 -7.45 1.87 -4.56
C HIS A 305 -6.09 1.98 -5.32
N THR A 306 -5.09 2.69 -4.79
CA THR A 306 -3.75 2.82 -5.41
C THR A 306 -2.89 1.56 -5.24
N LEU A 307 -3.02 0.83 -4.12
CA LEU A 307 -2.40 -0.50 -3.98
C LEU A 307 -2.95 -1.48 -5.01
N TYR A 308 -4.27 -1.54 -5.13
CA TYR A 308 -4.90 -2.48 -6.04
C TYR A 308 -4.64 -2.10 -7.51
N GLN A 309 -4.56 -0.81 -7.85
CA GLN A 309 -4.13 -0.37 -9.18
C GLN A 309 -2.67 -0.74 -9.48
N ASN A 310 -1.74 -0.54 -8.54
CA ASN A 310 -0.35 -0.95 -8.71
C ASN A 310 -0.22 -2.47 -8.88
N ARG A 311 -1.00 -3.25 -8.13
CA ARG A 311 -1.04 -4.71 -8.27
C ARG A 311 -1.66 -5.17 -9.60
N LEU A 312 -2.65 -4.46 -10.12
CA LEU A 312 -3.15 -4.71 -11.48
C LEU A 312 -2.07 -4.44 -12.53
N LEU A 313 -1.32 -3.34 -12.39
CA LEU A 313 -0.19 -3.04 -13.26
C LEU A 313 0.90 -4.12 -13.17
N ASP A 314 1.10 -4.73 -12.00
CA ASP A 314 2.03 -5.84 -11.85
C ASP A 314 1.61 -7.10 -12.62
N LEU A 315 0.30 -7.35 -12.79
CA LEU A 315 -0.19 -8.41 -13.70
C LEU A 315 0.26 -8.15 -15.13
N PHE A 316 0.18 -6.91 -15.63
CA PHE A 316 0.69 -6.55 -16.95
C PHE A 316 2.22 -6.68 -17.03
N ARG A 317 2.93 -6.26 -15.98
CA ARG A 317 4.40 -6.33 -15.92
C ARG A 317 4.92 -7.76 -15.93
N ALA A 318 4.16 -8.74 -15.44
CA ALA A 318 4.51 -10.15 -15.56
C ALA A 318 4.65 -10.63 -17.03
N TYR A 319 4.12 -9.88 -17.99
CA TYR A 319 4.19 -10.15 -19.43
C TYR A 319 5.03 -9.14 -20.21
N LYS A 320 5.59 -8.12 -19.55
CA LYS A 320 6.35 -7.06 -20.21
C LYS A 320 7.71 -7.61 -20.64
N PHE A 321 8.01 -7.54 -21.95
CA PHE A 321 9.20 -8.09 -22.63
C PHE A 321 9.34 -9.62 -22.62
N TRP A 322 9.22 -10.26 -21.46
CA TRP A 322 9.24 -11.73 -21.35
C TRP A 322 8.41 -12.21 -20.17
N PHE A 323 7.77 -13.37 -20.32
CA PHE A 323 6.93 -13.93 -19.27
C PHE A 323 7.72 -14.28 -18.00
N ASN A 324 7.35 -13.66 -16.89
CA ASN A 324 7.85 -13.95 -15.54
C ASN A 324 6.75 -14.66 -14.72
N PRO A 325 6.82 -15.98 -14.53
CA PRO A 325 5.83 -16.74 -13.79
C PRO A 325 5.80 -16.38 -12.30
N ASP A 326 6.96 -16.09 -11.69
CA ASP A 326 7.06 -15.78 -10.26
C ASP A 326 6.34 -14.48 -9.93
N ARG A 327 6.54 -13.44 -10.75
CA ARG A 327 5.81 -12.17 -10.61
C ARG A 327 4.31 -12.37 -10.74
N LEU A 328 3.86 -13.14 -11.74
CA LEU A 328 2.44 -13.42 -11.93
C LEU A 328 1.84 -14.12 -10.70
N ILE A 329 2.52 -15.16 -10.18
CA ILE A 329 2.09 -15.93 -9.02
C ILE A 329 2.02 -15.02 -7.79
N ASP A 330 3.07 -14.26 -7.51
CA ASP A 330 3.14 -13.38 -6.34
C ASP A 330 2.04 -12.34 -6.36
N THR A 331 1.83 -11.71 -7.51
CA THR A 331 0.76 -10.72 -7.68
C THR A 331 -0.62 -11.35 -7.49
N ALA A 332 -0.88 -12.52 -8.07
CA ALA A 332 -2.16 -13.22 -7.94
C ALA A 332 -2.42 -13.65 -6.49
N MET A 333 -1.44 -14.24 -5.82
CA MET A 333 -1.53 -14.65 -4.42
C MET A 333 -1.72 -13.44 -3.49
N SER A 334 -1.01 -12.34 -3.74
CA SER A 334 -1.14 -11.11 -2.96
C SER A 334 -2.53 -10.47 -3.14
N LEU A 335 -3.04 -10.42 -4.38
CA LEU A 335 -4.40 -9.95 -4.67
C LEU A 335 -5.44 -10.82 -3.97
N GLN A 336 -5.33 -12.14 -4.07
CA GLN A 336 -6.27 -13.05 -3.42
C GLN A 336 -6.26 -12.87 -1.89
N LYS A 337 -5.10 -12.83 -1.25
CA LYS A 337 -4.97 -12.63 0.21
C LYS A 337 -5.54 -11.29 0.65
N SER A 338 -5.20 -10.19 -0.02
CA SER A 338 -5.70 -8.87 0.39
C SER A 338 -7.20 -8.69 0.15
N LEU A 339 -7.76 -9.35 -0.87
CA LEU A 339 -9.19 -9.28 -1.15
C LEU A 339 -10.04 -10.25 -0.32
N ALA A 340 -9.47 -11.33 0.20
CA ALA A 340 -10.15 -12.29 1.06
C ALA A 340 -10.34 -11.79 2.51
N GLY A 341 -9.46 -10.90 2.99
CA GLY A 341 -9.41 -10.49 4.40
C GLY A 341 -8.94 -11.62 5.32
N ASP A 342 -8.72 -11.34 6.61
CA ASP A 342 -8.18 -12.31 7.61
C ASP A 342 -9.12 -13.49 7.95
N GLY A 343 -10.17 -13.72 7.17
CA GLY A 343 -11.15 -14.80 7.37
C GLY A 343 -10.87 -16.04 6.52
N VAL A 344 -10.61 -17.17 7.18
CA VAL A 344 -10.48 -18.50 6.55
C VAL A 344 -11.84 -18.98 6.01
N CYS A 345 -11.78 -19.72 4.89
CA CYS A 345 -12.76 -20.68 4.35
C CYS A 345 -13.71 -20.22 3.21
N HIS A 346 -13.42 -20.74 2.01
CA HIS A 346 -14.25 -21.19 0.87
C HIS A 346 -15.57 -20.50 0.42
N GLU A 347 -16.28 -19.73 1.24
CA GLU A 347 -17.35 -18.82 0.76
C GLU A 347 -16.78 -17.52 0.16
N ASN A 348 -15.46 -17.30 0.34
CA ASN A 348 -14.73 -16.12 -0.09
C ASN A 348 -14.53 -16.03 -1.61
N ASP A 349 -14.57 -17.12 -2.38
CA ASP A 349 -14.18 -17.10 -3.80
C ASP A 349 -15.09 -16.21 -4.66
N LYS A 350 -16.41 -16.20 -4.40
CA LYS A 350 -17.34 -15.30 -5.09
C LYS A 350 -17.13 -13.84 -4.69
N ILE A 351 -16.88 -13.58 -3.41
CA ILE A 351 -16.62 -12.23 -2.90
C ILE A 351 -15.31 -11.68 -3.47
N VAL A 352 -14.26 -12.51 -3.50
CA VAL A 352 -12.96 -12.18 -4.11
C VAL A 352 -13.13 -11.93 -5.61
N THR A 353 -13.89 -12.76 -6.32
CA THR A 353 -14.20 -12.57 -7.75
C THR A 353 -14.92 -11.24 -7.98
N GLN A 354 -15.97 -10.93 -7.21
CA GLN A 354 -16.68 -9.65 -7.30
C GLN A 354 -15.76 -8.46 -7.03
N ARG A 355 -14.89 -8.55 -6.01
CA ARG A 355 -13.90 -7.52 -5.71
C ARG A 355 -12.89 -7.36 -6.85
N LEU A 356 -12.41 -8.45 -7.45
CA LEU A 356 -11.55 -8.42 -8.63
C LEU A 356 -12.24 -7.77 -9.83
N CYS A 357 -13.53 -8.05 -10.07
CA CYS A 357 -14.31 -7.36 -11.11
C CYS A 357 -14.38 -5.86 -10.87
N VAL A 358 -14.62 -5.42 -9.62
CA VAL A 358 -14.58 -3.99 -9.25
C VAL A 358 -13.21 -3.38 -9.52
N LEU A 359 -12.12 -4.11 -9.31
CA LEU A 359 -10.77 -3.65 -9.62
C LEU A 359 -10.52 -3.52 -11.12
N TYR A 360 -11.05 -4.41 -11.95
CA TYR A 360 -10.91 -4.32 -13.41
C TYR A 360 -11.79 -3.23 -14.03
N LYS A 361 -12.94 -2.90 -13.42
CA LYS A 361 -13.89 -1.89 -13.89
C LYS A 361 -13.27 -0.54 -14.33
N PRO A 362 -12.34 0.09 -13.59
CA PRO A 362 -11.71 1.35 -14.02
C PRO A 362 -10.75 1.20 -15.22
N LEU A 363 -10.30 -0.01 -15.58
CA LEU A 363 -9.40 -0.19 -16.71
C LEU A 363 -10.14 0.02 -18.04
N PRO A 364 -9.51 0.65 -19.06
CA PRO A 364 -10.03 0.67 -20.41
C PRO A 364 -10.28 -0.74 -20.97
N THR A 365 -11.32 -0.90 -21.79
CA THR A 365 -11.66 -2.20 -22.40
C THR A 365 -10.51 -2.79 -23.22
N THR A 366 -9.70 -1.95 -23.86
CA THR A 366 -8.49 -2.35 -24.58
C THR A 366 -7.44 -2.96 -23.66
N GLU A 367 -7.26 -2.45 -22.45
CA GLU A 367 -6.33 -3.02 -21.46
C GLU A 367 -6.83 -4.35 -20.91
N CYS A 368 -8.14 -4.47 -20.64
CA CYS A 368 -8.73 -5.75 -20.25
C CYS A 368 -8.56 -6.82 -21.35
N LEU A 369 -8.73 -6.45 -22.62
CA LEU A 369 -8.50 -7.35 -23.76
C LEU A 369 -7.04 -7.74 -23.91
N ASN A 370 -6.10 -6.80 -23.72
CA ASN A 370 -4.67 -7.09 -23.72
C ASN A 370 -4.32 -8.08 -22.61
N LEU A 371 -4.82 -7.87 -21.39
CA LEU A 371 -4.58 -8.76 -20.27
C LEU A 371 -5.19 -10.15 -20.51
N TYR A 372 -6.39 -10.22 -21.10
CA TYR A 372 -6.98 -11.48 -21.53
C TYR A 372 -6.10 -12.20 -22.55
N GLY A 373 -5.55 -11.47 -23.53
CA GLY A 373 -4.61 -12.00 -24.52
C GLY A 373 -3.34 -12.56 -23.88
N TYR A 374 -2.79 -11.86 -22.89
CA TYR A 374 -1.63 -12.32 -22.11
C TYR A 374 -1.94 -13.60 -21.32
N PHE A 375 -3.08 -13.62 -20.63
CA PHE A 375 -3.56 -14.80 -19.90
C PHE A 375 -3.85 -16.00 -20.80
N ALA A 376 -4.31 -15.77 -22.02
CA ALA A 376 -4.56 -16.80 -23.02
C ALA A 376 -3.31 -17.29 -23.77
N ASN A 377 -2.14 -16.66 -23.53
CA ASN A 377 -0.90 -17.05 -24.19
C ASN A 377 -0.43 -18.45 -23.75
N LYS A 378 0.41 -19.07 -24.59
CA LYS A 378 1.02 -20.37 -24.37
C LYS A 378 1.80 -20.44 -23.06
N ASP A 379 2.48 -19.35 -22.70
CA ASP A 379 3.32 -19.30 -21.49
C ASP A 379 2.49 -19.49 -20.21
N SER A 380 1.41 -18.72 -20.04
CA SER A 380 0.47 -18.83 -18.92
C SER A 380 -0.24 -20.18 -18.92
N THR A 381 -0.67 -20.63 -20.11
CA THR A 381 -1.31 -21.94 -20.28
C THR A 381 -0.37 -23.07 -19.84
N TYR A 382 0.93 -22.96 -20.14
CA TYR A 382 1.93 -23.95 -19.76
C TYR A 382 2.26 -23.92 -18.26
N LEU A 383 2.26 -22.74 -17.64
CA LEU A 383 2.36 -22.60 -16.19
C LEU A 383 1.17 -23.28 -15.50
N LEU A 384 -0.06 -22.94 -15.90
CA LEU A 384 -1.28 -23.54 -15.36
C LEU A 384 -1.29 -25.07 -15.51
N ARG A 385 -0.88 -25.58 -16.67
CA ARG A 385 -0.74 -27.02 -16.89
C ARG A 385 0.28 -27.66 -15.95
N THR A 386 1.38 -26.97 -15.66
CA THR A 386 2.41 -27.46 -14.74
C THR A 386 1.87 -27.54 -13.31
N LEU A 387 1.17 -26.49 -12.85
CA LEU A 387 0.53 -26.46 -11.53
C LEU A 387 -0.59 -27.50 -11.42
N GLN A 388 -1.38 -27.66 -12.48
CA GLN A 388 -2.45 -28.66 -12.55
C GLN A 388 -1.88 -30.08 -12.42
N ALA A 389 -0.81 -30.39 -13.15
CA ALA A 389 -0.12 -31.66 -13.02
C ALA A 389 0.44 -31.88 -11.61
N ALA A 390 0.98 -30.82 -10.98
CA ALA A 390 1.53 -30.90 -9.64
C ALA A 390 0.47 -31.29 -8.61
N PHE A 391 -0.65 -30.57 -8.55
CA PHE A 391 -1.67 -30.85 -7.52
C PHE A 391 -2.48 -32.13 -7.79
N LEU A 392 -2.65 -32.53 -9.07
CA LEU A 392 -3.27 -33.82 -9.42
C LEU A 392 -2.33 -35.01 -9.21
N GLY A 393 -1.07 -34.77 -8.83
CA GLY A 393 -0.07 -35.82 -8.62
C GLY A 393 0.35 -36.53 -9.90
N HIS A 394 0.31 -35.84 -11.04
CA HIS A 394 0.86 -36.36 -12.29
C HIS A 394 2.38 -36.23 -12.32
N ALA A 395 3.05 -37.16 -13.01
CA ALA A 395 4.50 -37.12 -13.12
C ALA A 395 4.99 -35.85 -13.85
N ILE A 396 5.86 -35.08 -13.18
CA ILE A 396 6.53 -33.90 -13.73
C ILE A 396 7.99 -34.26 -13.96
N THR A 397 8.51 -33.93 -15.15
CA THR A 397 9.92 -34.21 -15.48
C THR A 397 10.85 -33.35 -14.63
N ASN A 398 11.88 -33.98 -14.04
CA ASN A 398 12.86 -33.31 -13.17
C ASN A 398 12.28 -32.69 -11.89
N CYS A 399 11.15 -33.21 -11.40
CA CYS A 399 10.56 -32.84 -10.12
C CYS A 399 10.28 -34.12 -9.33
N PRO A 400 10.65 -34.22 -8.05
CA PRO A 400 10.30 -35.36 -7.21
C PRO A 400 8.78 -35.44 -7.00
N ASP A 401 8.31 -36.62 -6.56
CA ASP A 401 6.89 -36.77 -6.21
C ASP A 401 6.55 -35.87 -5.02
N LEU A 402 5.52 -35.05 -5.21
CA LEU A 402 5.07 -34.09 -4.21
C LEU A 402 4.27 -34.77 -3.10
N ASP A 403 4.50 -34.33 -1.87
CA ASP A 403 3.71 -34.76 -0.72
C ASP A 403 2.27 -34.16 -0.75
N PRO A 404 1.33 -34.64 0.08
CA PRO A 404 -0.04 -34.12 0.09
C PRO A 404 -0.14 -32.61 0.38
N GLN A 405 0.76 -32.06 1.17
CA GLN A 405 0.77 -30.65 1.56
C GLN A 405 1.29 -29.78 0.41
N GLU A 406 2.37 -30.20 -0.24
CA GLU A 406 2.92 -29.58 -1.44
C GLU A 406 1.91 -29.58 -2.60
N LYS A 407 1.15 -30.66 -2.76
CA LYS A 407 0.03 -30.73 -3.72
C LYS A 407 -1.06 -29.72 -3.38
N GLU A 408 -1.40 -29.58 -2.10
CA GLU A 408 -2.38 -28.60 -1.66
C GLU A 408 -1.91 -27.17 -1.91
N THR A 409 -0.66 -26.85 -1.62
CA THR A 409 -0.06 -25.54 -1.94
C THR A 409 -0.12 -25.25 -3.43
N ALA A 410 0.23 -26.22 -4.28
CA ALA A 410 0.11 -26.06 -5.73
C ALA A 410 -1.34 -25.82 -6.18
N ARG A 411 -2.31 -26.48 -5.54
CA ARG A 411 -3.75 -26.29 -5.78
C ARG A 411 -4.20 -24.88 -5.42
N GLN A 412 -3.76 -24.34 -4.28
CA GLN A 412 -4.11 -23.00 -3.85
C GLN A 412 -3.61 -21.94 -4.84
N VAL A 413 -2.37 -22.03 -5.28
CA VAL A 413 -1.80 -21.11 -6.27
C VAL A 413 -2.52 -21.23 -7.62
N TYR A 414 -2.84 -22.45 -8.05
CA TYR A 414 -3.64 -22.67 -9.26
C TYR A 414 -5.02 -22.00 -9.18
N ASN A 415 -5.70 -22.14 -8.05
CA ASN A 415 -7.01 -21.53 -7.81
C ASN A 415 -6.92 -19.99 -7.77
N ALA A 416 -5.85 -19.43 -7.19
CA ALA A 416 -5.60 -17.99 -7.18
C ALA A 416 -5.50 -17.42 -8.60
N LEU A 417 -4.65 -18.03 -9.43
CA LEU A 417 -4.43 -17.62 -10.81
C LEU A 417 -5.70 -17.74 -11.64
N THR A 418 -6.40 -18.87 -11.54
CA THR A 418 -7.65 -19.07 -12.27
C THR A 418 -8.76 -18.12 -11.82
N GLY A 419 -8.84 -17.79 -10.53
CA GLY A 419 -9.78 -16.79 -10.00
C GLY A 419 -9.52 -15.39 -10.58
N VAL A 420 -8.26 -14.95 -10.62
CA VAL A 420 -7.86 -13.66 -11.23
C VAL A 420 -8.21 -13.60 -12.72
N MET A 421 -7.98 -14.71 -13.42
CA MET A 421 -8.25 -14.85 -14.86
C MET A 421 -9.75 -14.89 -15.17
N ASP A 422 -10.53 -15.63 -14.40
CA ASP A 422 -11.97 -15.79 -14.60
C ASP A 422 -12.73 -14.50 -14.24
N ALA A 423 -12.30 -13.77 -13.19
CA ALA A 423 -12.84 -12.45 -12.86
C ALA A 423 -12.68 -11.43 -14.00
N LEU A 424 -11.54 -11.44 -14.71
CA LEU A 424 -11.34 -10.60 -15.88
C LEU A 424 -12.33 -10.92 -17.00
N ARG A 425 -12.63 -12.21 -17.20
CA ARG A 425 -13.61 -12.65 -18.21
C ARG A 425 -15.03 -12.26 -17.83
N GLU A 426 -15.38 -12.34 -16.56
CA GLU A 426 -16.66 -11.85 -16.05
C GLU A 426 -16.79 -10.34 -16.28
N GLU A 427 -15.75 -9.56 -16.01
CA GLU A 427 -15.76 -8.12 -16.28
C GLU A 427 -15.85 -7.80 -17.79
N LEU A 428 -15.16 -8.56 -18.65
CA LEU A 428 -15.31 -8.42 -20.11
C LEU A 428 -16.74 -8.77 -20.57
N ALA A 429 -17.37 -9.79 -19.97
CA ALA A 429 -18.76 -10.13 -20.23
C ALA A 429 -19.72 -9.02 -19.76
N ASN A 430 -19.46 -8.39 -18.62
CA ASN A 430 -20.21 -7.22 -18.14
C ASN A 430 -20.13 -6.02 -19.10
N ARG A 431 -19.07 -5.96 -19.92
CA ARG A 431 -18.89 -4.97 -21.00
C ARG A 431 -19.47 -5.40 -22.34
N GLY A 432 -20.18 -6.53 -22.40
CA GLY A 432 -20.77 -7.08 -23.62
C GLY A 432 -19.78 -7.80 -24.54
N ILE A 433 -18.60 -8.18 -24.03
CA ILE A 433 -17.57 -8.89 -24.82
C ILE A 433 -17.58 -10.37 -24.46
N VAL A 434 -17.86 -11.21 -25.46
CA VAL A 434 -17.81 -12.67 -25.31
C VAL A 434 -16.37 -13.16 -25.50
N THR A 435 -15.84 -13.88 -24.51
CA THR A 435 -14.49 -14.46 -24.53
C THR A 435 -14.53 -15.98 -24.44
N ALA A 436 -13.60 -16.65 -25.12
CA ALA A 436 -13.42 -18.09 -24.98
C ALA A 436 -12.90 -18.45 -23.57
N ASN A 437 -13.15 -19.68 -23.13
CA ASN A 437 -12.51 -20.19 -21.91
C ASN A 437 -11.00 -20.32 -22.13
N TYR A 438 -10.22 -19.96 -21.11
CA TYR A 438 -8.78 -20.26 -21.12
C TYR A 438 -8.59 -21.78 -21.24
N GLN A 439 -7.63 -22.20 -22.06
CA GLN A 439 -7.38 -23.62 -22.30
C GLN A 439 -6.87 -24.28 -21.02
N ARG A 440 -7.66 -25.21 -20.47
CA ARG A 440 -7.28 -26.08 -19.35
C ARG A 440 -7.05 -27.47 -19.95
N HIS A 441 -5.86 -28.03 -19.79
CA HIS A 441 -5.52 -29.32 -20.40
C HIS A 441 -5.84 -30.46 -19.43
N ASP A 442 -6.99 -31.10 -19.59
CA ASP A 442 -7.44 -32.22 -18.75
C ASP A 442 -6.79 -33.58 -19.12
N GLY A 443 -5.52 -33.56 -19.53
CA GLY A 443 -4.84 -34.74 -20.06
C GLY A 443 -3.84 -35.38 -19.09
N MET A 444 -3.98 -36.69 -18.86
CA MET A 444 -3.08 -37.60 -18.11
C MET A 444 -1.63 -37.73 -18.65
N LYS A 445 -1.12 -36.78 -19.44
CA LYS A 445 0.22 -36.87 -20.05
C LYS A 445 1.27 -36.22 -19.16
N LYS A 446 2.36 -36.96 -18.89
CA LYS A 446 3.59 -36.47 -18.27
C LYS A 446 3.96 -35.08 -18.78
N VAL A 447 4.09 -34.12 -17.87
CA VAL A 447 4.43 -32.74 -18.20
C VAL A 447 5.96 -32.57 -18.21
N ARG A 448 6.46 -31.82 -19.18
CA ARG A 448 7.88 -31.51 -19.34
C ARG A 448 8.10 -30.00 -19.22
N PRO A 449 7.88 -29.42 -18.02
CA PRO A 449 7.95 -27.97 -17.86
C PRO A 449 9.32 -27.46 -18.31
N GLY A 450 9.33 -26.29 -18.96
CA GLY A 450 10.57 -25.56 -19.16
C GLY A 450 11.16 -25.11 -17.82
N ARG A 451 12.45 -24.77 -17.81
CA ARG A 451 13.19 -24.43 -16.59
C ARG A 451 12.49 -23.37 -15.73
N ARG A 452 11.88 -22.34 -16.34
CA ARG A 452 11.17 -21.26 -15.63
C ARG A 452 9.97 -21.76 -14.83
N ASN A 453 9.10 -22.56 -15.45
CA ASN A 453 7.91 -23.09 -14.76
C ASN A 453 8.29 -24.12 -13.69
N LEU A 454 9.37 -24.87 -13.90
CA LEU A 454 9.93 -25.77 -12.90
C LEU A 454 10.48 -24.98 -11.69
N ASN A 455 11.26 -23.93 -11.93
CA ASN A 455 11.78 -23.05 -10.88
C ASN A 455 10.64 -22.38 -10.10
N ALA A 456 9.62 -21.88 -10.81
CA ALA A 456 8.43 -21.29 -10.19
C ALA A 456 7.68 -22.29 -9.31
N LEU A 457 7.52 -23.55 -9.78
CA LEU A 457 6.94 -24.61 -8.96
C LEU A 457 7.77 -24.86 -7.69
N HIS A 458 9.10 -25.00 -7.80
CA HIS A 458 9.95 -25.16 -6.62
C HIS A 458 9.83 -23.99 -5.65
N ARG A 459 9.79 -22.76 -6.17
CA ARG A 459 9.62 -21.55 -5.36
C ARG A 459 8.27 -21.55 -4.66
N ILE A 460 7.18 -21.93 -5.33
CA ILE A 460 5.85 -22.07 -4.72
C ILE A 460 5.93 -22.99 -3.50
N LEU A 461 6.56 -24.15 -3.66
CA LEU A 461 6.70 -25.15 -2.59
C LEU A 461 7.59 -24.68 -1.43
N ILE A 462 8.47 -23.69 -1.65
CA ILE A 462 9.30 -23.11 -0.59
C ILE A 462 8.57 -21.96 0.12
N VAL A 463 7.89 -21.09 -0.64
CA VAL A 463 7.36 -19.82 -0.16
C VAL A 463 5.93 -19.96 0.40
N TYR A 464 5.10 -20.79 -0.23
CA TYR A 464 3.68 -20.91 0.12
C TYR A 464 3.32 -22.23 0.82
N ASN A 465 4.28 -23.14 0.95
CA ASN A 465 4.09 -24.33 1.77
C ASN A 465 4.16 -23.90 3.24
N GLU A 466 3.00 -23.73 3.87
CA GLU A 466 2.87 -23.44 5.30
C GLU A 466 3.37 -24.64 6.11
N LYS A 467 4.68 -24.84 6.18
CA LYS A 467 5.24 -25.66 7.26
C LYS A 467 4.78 -24.98 8.54
N SER A 468 3.90 -25.65 9.29
CA SER A 468 3.48 -25.24 10.62
C SER A 468 4.68 -24.66 11.33
N PHE A 469 4.69 -23.34 11.54
CA PHE A 469 5.75 -22.69 12.28
C PHE A 469 5.86 -23.45 13.59
N LEU A 470 7.03 -24.05 13.85
CA LEU A 470 7.34 -24.57 15.17
C LEU A 470 7.07 -23.40 16.13
N GLU A 471 6.03 -23.53 16.96
CA GLU A 471 5.77 -22.59 18.04
C GLU A 471 7.11 -22.43 18.76
N ASN A 472 7.59 -21.19 18.82
CA ASN A 472 8.83 -20.90 19.51
C ASN A 472 8.52 -21.03 21.00
N ASP A 473 8.73 -22.22 21.56
CA ASP A 473 8.40 -22.55 22.96
C ASP A 473 8.95 -21.51 23.95
N ARG A 474 10.07 -20.84 23.62
CA ARG A 474 10.62 -19.74 24.42
C ARG A 474 9.72 -18.52 24.48
N ILE A 475 9.05 -18.16 23.38
CA ILE A 475 8.13 -17.03 23.34
C ILE A 475 6.86 -17.37 24.13
N SER A 476 6.33 -18.59 23.98
CA SER A 476 5.18 -19.07 24.75
C SER A 476 5.49 -19.18 26.25
N GLN A 477 6.73 -19.51 26.63
CA GLN A 477 7.21 -19.46 28.02
C GLN A 477 7.33 -18.02 28.53
N LEU A 478 7.87 -17.09 27.73
CA LEU A 478 7.94 -15.67 28.09
C LEU A 478 6.56 -15.05 28.30
N PHE A 479 5.57 -15.37 27.46
CA PHE A 479 4.19 -14.90 27.68
C PHE A 479 3.58 -15.47 28.95
N LYS A 480 3.82 -16.75 29.25
CA LYS A 480 3.40 -17.35 30.53
C LYS A 480 4.10 -16.76 31.76
N GLU A 481 5.32 -16.28 31.63
CA GLU A 481 6.04 -15.61 32.71
C GLU A 481 5.56 -14.16 32.95
N VAL A 482 5.05 -13.49 31.91
CA VAL A 482 4.53 -12.11 31.99
C VAL A 482 3.05 -12.07 32.39
N GLU A 483 2.27 -13.10 32.05
CA GLU A 483 0.86 -13.26 32.44
C GLU A 483 0.68 -13.89 33.83
N GLY A 484 1.76 -13.98 34.62
CA GLY A 484 1.77 -14.51 35.98
C GLY A 484 0.74 -13.89 36.92
#